data_AF-A0A8T5HXI8-F1
#
_entry.id   AF-A0A8T5HXI8-F1
#
_cell.length_a   1.000
_cell.length_b   1.000
_cell.length_c   1.000
_cell.angle_alpha   90.00
_cell.angle_beta   90.00
_cell.angle_gamma   90.00
#
_symmetry.space_group_name_H-M   'P 1'
#
loop_
_entity.id
_entity.type
_entity.pdbx_description
1 polymer ?
#
loop_
_entity_poly.entity_id
_entity_poly.type
_entity_poly.pdbx_seq_one_letter_code
_entity_poly.pdbx_strand_id
1 'polypeptide(L)'
;MSKRRSFKGWELQDFQKYCNDNYAGMSRDEIQKADYGFFMIIYKRGLQDKILPEKKRKPNDHWKDINNVQRGLNIIIEELGRFPITTTEIETRNPGLYGGIHKYHGGIRKIRELYGEKELRKPDGYWKDIENVQKELEPIIEELGRFPTTTEIETRDSRLYRGIHRYHGGIREVRKFYGEVDPTKPKDHWKDINNVQKGLEPIIEELGRFPTTTEIETRNSGLCAGIQICHGGIREVRKLYGEINHNKPDGHWKDINNVQKELEPIIEELGRFPTTTEIRKRDSGLCYGIEEYHGGIREVRKLYGEVDPQKPSGYWKNTENVQKGLEPIIEELGRFPKATEIRKRDSGLYAGIQKYHGNLTQVKIQLGYADKEMEVLKEVLEELGDA
;
A
#
# COMPACT_ATOMS: atom_id res chain seq x y z
N MET A 1 26.90 2.26 74.51
CA MET A 1 28.21 2.14 73.83
C MET A 1 28.08 2.62 72.39
N SER A 2 28.44 3.88 72.10
CA SER A 2 28.43 4.42 70.74
C SER A 2 29.78 4.13 70.08
N LYS A 3 29.85 3.08 69.26
CA LYS A 3 31.01 2.86 68.38
C LYS A 3 31.06 4.05 67.43
N ARG A 4 32.12 4.86 67.49
CA ARG A 4 32.40 5.89 66.47
C ARG A 4 32.52 5.20 65.12
N ARG A 5 31.42 5.14 64.38
CA ARG A 5 31.35 4.50 63.06
C ARG A 5 31.93 5.49 62.06
N SER A 6 33.03 5.12 61.41
CA SER A 6 33.70 5.94 60.41
C SER A 6 33.19 5.54 59.03
N PHE A 7 32.54 6.47 58.33
CA PHE A 7 32.10 6.29 56.93
C PHE A 7 33.13 6.90 55.95
N LYS A 8 34.39 6.94 56.36
CA LYS A 8 35.51 7.45 55.57
C LYS A 8 35.88 6.39 54.52
N GLY A 9 35.96 6.78 53.25
CA GLY A 9 36.26 5.88 52.13
C GLY A 9 35.06 5.16 51.53
N TRP A 10 33.85 5.32 52.06
CA TRP A 10 32.65 4.73 51.47
C TRP A 10 32.29 5.42 50.15
N GLU A 11 31.97 4.59 49.16
CA GLU A 11 31.42 4.98 47.87
C GLU A 11 29.89 4.90 47.85
N LEU A 12 29.26 5.36 46.77
CA LEU A 12 27.80 5.41 46.65
C LEU A 12 27.14 4.05 46.91
N GLN A 13 27.73 2.98 46.38
CA GLN A 13 27.22 1.61 46.51
C GLN A 13 27.25 1.11 47.96
N ASP A 14 28.29 1.47 48.73
CA ASP A 14 28.39 1.10 50.15
C ASP A 14 27.26 1.73 50.97
N PHE A 15 26.96 3.00 50.71
CA PHE A 15 25.84 3.67 51.38
C PHE A 15 24.49 3.10 50.98
N GLN A 16 24.28 2.77 49.70
CA GLN A 16 23.04 2.15 49.21
C GLN A 16 22.82 0.78 49.86
N LYS A 17 23.85 -0.07 49.84
CA LYS A 17 23.80 -1.40 50.45
C LYS A 17 23.51 -1.30 51.94
N TYR A 18 24.24 -0.45 52.67
CA TYR A 18 24.00 -0.27 54.10
C TYR A 18 22.60 0.28 54.40
N CYS A 19 22.09 1.21 53.58
CA CYS A 19 20.74 1.74 53.74
C CYS A 19 19.67 0.66 53.55
N ASN A 20 19.84 -0.20 52.53
CA ASN A 20 18.93 -1.31 52.26
C ASN A 20 19.00 -2.37 53.37
N ASP A 21 20.20 -2.75 53.81
CA ASP A 21 20.41 -3.80 54.81
C ASP A 21 19.84 -3.41 56.20
N ASN A 22 19.83 -2.11 56.55
CA ASN A 22 19.51 -1.65 57.91
C ASN A 22 18.21 -0.85 58.01
N TYR A 23 17.73 -0.24 56.93
CA TYR A 23 16.58 0.66 56.97
C TYR A 23 15.59 0.44 55.81
N ALA A 24 15.56 -0.75 55.23
CA ALA A 24 14.54 -1.14 54.26
C ALA A 24 13.13 -0.81 54.78
N GLY A 25 12.35 -0.10 53.98
CA GLY A 25 10.97 0.28 54.31
C GLY A 25 10.80 1.48 55.25
N MET A 26 11.88 2.00 55.85
CA MET A 26 11.81 3.24 56.65
C MET A 26 11.79 4.48 55.76
N SER A 27 11.01 5.49 56.13
CA SER A 27 11.03 6.81 55.49
C SER A 27 12.27 7.63 55.87
N ARG A 28 12.62 8.68 55.11
CA ARG A 28 13.77 9.57 55.43
C ARG A 28 13.74 10.09 56.86
N ASP A 29 12.56 10.44 57.36
CA ASP A 29 12.39 11.00 58.70
C ASP A 29 12.59 9.93 59.79
N GLU A 30 12.21 8.67 59.51
CA GLU A 30 12.45 7.53 60.40
C GLU A 30 13.95 7.16 60.42
N ILE A 31 14.62 7.17 59.27
CA ILE A 31 16.07 6.96 59.16
C ILE A 31 16.84 8.06 59.89
N GLN A 32 16.44 9.32 59.73
CA GLN A 32 17.06 10.45 60.42
C GLN A 32 16.97 10.32 61.94
N LYS A 33 15.85 9.81 62.46
CA LYS A 33 15.65 9.57 63.89
C LYS A 33 16.40 8.33 64.38
N ALA A 34 16.44 7.27 63.59
CA ALA A 34 17.09 6.00 63.93
C ALA A 34 18.62 6.07 63.88
N ASP A 35 19.19 6.74 62.88
CA ASP A 35 20.63 6.93 62.72
C ASP A 35 20.95 8.31 62.13
N TYR A 36 20.90 9.32 62.99
CA TYR A 36 21.21 10.71 62.65
C TYR A 36 22.63 10.88 62.08
N GLY A 37 23.60 10.11 62.57
CA GLY A 37 24.99 10.18 62.12
C GLY A 37 25.14 9.75 60.67
N PHE A 38 24.54 8.61 60.31
CA PHE A 38 24.47 8.12 58.94
C PHE A 38 23.75 9.12 58.01
N PHE A 39 22.56 9.59 58.43
CA PHE A 39 21.76 10.54 57.67
C PHE A 39 22.53 11.84 57.35
N MET A 40 23.22 12.41 58.35
CA MET A 40 23.96 13.66 58.20
C MET A 40 25.16 13.53 57.25
N ILE A 41 25.79 12.36 57.15
CA ILE A 41 26.91 12.15 56.23
C ILE A 41 26.42 12.07 54.80
N ILE A 42 25.31 11.37 54.54
CA ILE A 42 24.65 11.34 53.24
C ILE A 42 24.23 12.76 52.81
N TYR A 43 23.62 13.51 53.73
CA TYR A 43 23.17 14.87 53.48
C TYR A 43 24.34 15.81 53.16
N LYS A 44 25.42 15.80 53.96
CA LYS A 44 26.62 16.62 53.72
C LYS A 44 27.32 16.31 52.39
N ARG A 45 27.18 15.09 51.88
CA ARG A 45 27.73 14.68 50.58
C ARG A 45 26.77 14.91 49.40
N GLY A 46 25.55 15.40 49.63
CA GLY A 46 24.56 15.64 48.57
C GLY A 46 24.00 14.36 47.94
N LEU A 47 24.08 13.22 48.63
CA LEU A 47 23.70 11.91 48.09
C LEU A 47 22.29 11.45 48.50
N GLN A 48 21.53 12.31 49.18
CA GLN A 48 20.22 11.97 49.76
C GLN A 48 19.20 11.43 48.75
N ASP A 49 19.21 11.92 47.51
CA ASP A 49 18.24 11.50 46.49
C ASP A 49 18.66 10.22 45.75
N LYS A 50 19.89 9.76 45.96
CA LYS A 50 20.42 8.51 45.40
C LYS A 50 20.42 7.34 46.38
N ILE A 51 20.37 7.63 47.69
CA ILE A 51 20.50 6.63 48.76
C ILE A 51 19.23 6.52 49.60
N LEU A 52 18.63 7.66 49.99
CA LEU A 52 17.51 7.64 50.93
C LEU A 52 16.17 7.55 50.18
N PRO A 53 15.21 6.76 50.70
CA PRO A 53 13.88 6.61 50.11
C PRO A 53 13.21 7.97 49.95
N GLU A 54 12.40 8.18 48.91
CA GLU A 54 11.89 9.53 48.61
C GLU A 54 11.09 10.15 49.77
N LYS A 55 11.24 11.46 49.98
CA LYS A 55 10.41 12.19 50.95
C LYS A 55 8.94 12.14 50.50
N LYS A 56 8.05 11.73 51.41
CA LYS A 56 6.58 11.73 51.20
C LYS A 56 6.04 13.12 50.86
N ARG A 57 6.65 14.19 51.38
CA ARG A 57 6.33 15.59 51.05
C ARG A 57 7.53 16.27 50.41
N LYS A 58 7.35 16.76 49.19
CA LYS A 58 8.36 17.58 48.52
C LYS A 58 8.39 18.98 49.18
N PRO A 59 9.55 19.64 49.30
CA PRO A 59 9.65 21.00 49.83
C PRO A 59 8.76 22.01 49.06
N ASN A 60 8.35 23.10 49.69
CA ASN A 60 7.43 24.10 49.11
C ASN A 60 7.90 24.67 47.77
N ASP A 61 9.21 24.76 47.54
CA ASP A 61 9.81 25.30 46.31
C ASP A 61 10.27 24.20 45.33
N HIS A 62 9.99 22.92 45.61
CA HIS A 62 10.44 21.81 44.76
C HIS A 62 10.02 21.99 43.29
N TRP A 63 8.76 22.37 43.07
CA TRP A 63 8.21 22.59 41.73
C TRP A 63 8.48 23.98 41.16
N LYS A 64 9.21 24.84 41.88
CA LYS A 64 9.69 26.12 41.35
C LYS A 64 10.87 25.92 40.40
N ASP A 65 11.64 24.84 40.57
CA ASP A 65 12.71 24.42 39.67
C ASP A 65 12.14 23.68 38.44
N ILE A 66 12.44 24.20 37.25
CA ILE A 66 11.99 23.65 35.96
C ILE A 66 12.47 22.22 35.74
N ASN A 67 13.65 21.84 36.25
CA ASN A 67 14.18 20.48 36.09
C ASN A 67 13.35 19.46 36.87
N ASN A 68 12.82 19.84 38.04
CA ASN A 68 11.93 18.98 38.81
C ASN A 68 10.59 18.82 38.10
N VAL A 69 10.05 19.91 37.54
CA VAL A 69 8.85 19.88 36.69
C VAL A 69 9.04 18.93 35.50
N GLN A 70 10.18 19.03 34.80
CA GLN A 70 10.49 18.15 33.67
C GLN A 70 10.52 16.67 34.07
N ARG A 71 11.21 16.32 35.18
CA ARG A 71 11.23 14.94 35.68
C ARG A 71 9.83 14.43 36.02
N GLY A 72 9.04 15.23 36.73
CA GLY A 72 7.67 14.87 37.07
C GLY A 72 6.77 14.69 35.85
N LEU A 73 6.95 15.54 34.83
CA LEU A 73 6.18 15.48 33.60
C LEU A 73 6.58 14.30 32.71
N ASN A 74 7.87 13.96 32.63
CA ASN A 74 8.36 12.82 31.86
C ASN A 74 7.74 11.51 32.33
N ILE A 75 7.55 11.31 33.64
CA ILE A 75 6.87 10.13 34.18
C ILE A 75 5.43 10.04 33.63
N ILE A 76 4.72 11.17 33.57
CA ILE A 76 3.35 11.22 33.04
C ILE A 76 3.35 11.00 31.52
N ILE A 77 4.35 11.53 30.81
CA ILE A 77 4.50 11.33 29.36
C ILE A 77 4.75 9.85 29.05
N GLU A 78 5.64 9.20 29.80
CA GLU A 78 5.92 7.76 29.68
C GLU A 78 4.67 6.92 29.95
N GLU A 79 3.88 7.28 30.97
CA GLU A 79 2.62 6.60 31.29
C GLU A 79 1.56 6.77 30.18
N LEU A 80 1.43 7.97 29.62
CA LEU A 80 0.42 8.27 28.59
C LEU A 80 0.87 7.86 27.18
N GLY A 81 2.16 7.63 26.95
CA GLY A 81 2.76 7.50 25.62
C GLY A 81 2.69 8.78 24.77
N ARG A 82 2.34 9.93 25.37
CA ARG A 82 2.21 11.23 24.71
C ARG A 82 2.25 12.38 25.71
N PHE A 83 2.51 13.59 25.22
CA PHE A 83 2.46 14.78 26.06
C PHE A 83 1.03 15.07 26.59
N PRO A 84 0.84 15.38 27.89
CA PRO A 84 -0.47 15.66 28.48
C PRO A 84 -1.24 16.78 27.76
N ILE A 85 -2.44 16.46 27.29
CA ILE A 85 -3.29 17.32 26.48
C ILE A 85 -4.08 18.28 27.36
N THR A 86 -4.56 17.81 28.51
CA THR A 86 -5.35 18.61 29.44
C THR A 86 -4.62 18.77 30.77
N THR A 87 -4.92 19.85 31.50
CA THR A 87 -4.38 20.06 32.85
C THR A 87 -4.87 18.99 33.82
N THR A 88 -6.08 18.46 33.61
CA THR A 88 -6.67 17.40 34.43
C THR A 88 -5.87 16.11 34.37
N GLU A 89 -5.27 15.77 33.23
CA GLU A 89 -4.40 14.58 33.11
C GLU A 89 -3.18 14.63 34.04
N ILE A 90 -2.68 15.84 34.33
CA ILE A 90 -1.57 16.08 35.25
C ILE A 90 -2.08 16.15 36.68
N GLU A 91 -3.17 16.87 36.91
CA GLU A 91 -3.76 17.07 38.23
C GLU A 91 -4.18 15.75 38.89
N THR A 92 -4.80 14.83 38.13
CA THR A 92 -5.24 13.54 38.67
C THR A 92 -4.09 12.62 39.06
N ARG A 93 -2.94 12.73 38.39
CA ARG A 93 -1.74 11.91 38.64
C ARG A 93 -0.81 12.53 39.67
N ASN A 94 -0.64 13.84 39.60
CA ASN A 94 0.26 14.59 40.43
C ASN A 94 -0.26 16.01 40.68
N PRO A 95 -1.13 16.19 41.69
CA PRO A 95 -1.68 17.50 42.05
C PRO A 95 -0.59 18.53 42.41
N GLY A 96 0.53 18.07 42.99
CA GLY A 96 1.64 18.93 43.35
C GLY A 96 2.38 19.50 42.13
N LEU A 97 2.65 18.66 41.14
CA LEU A 97 3.24 19.06 39.86
C LEU A 97 2.31 20.03 39.12
N TYR A 98 1.01 19.72 39.06
CA TYR A 98 0.01 20.61 38.48
C TYR A 98 0.04 21.99 39.14
N GLY A 99 -0.01 22.04 40.47
CA GLY A 99 0.04 23.29 41.23
C GLY A 99 1.33 24.06 40.98
N GLY A 100 2.47 23.37 40.88
CA GLY A 100 3.76 23.98 40.56
C GLY A 100 3.83 24.58 39.15
N ILE A 101 3.37 23.84 38.14
CA ILE A 101 3.27 24.29 36.74
C ILE A 101 2.39 25.55 36.66
N HIS A 102 1.23 25.53 37.32
CA HIS A 102 0.29 26.63 37.30
C HIS A 102 0.85 27.87 38.02
N LYS A 103 1.42 27.69 39.20
CA LYS A 103 1.87 28.80 40.06
C LYS A 103 3.18 29.45 39.58
N TYR A 104 4.13 28.68 39.06
CA TYR A 104 5.49 29.18 38.82
C TYR A 104 5.89 29.21 37.33
N HIS A 105 5.24 28.43 36.47
CA HIS A 105 5.71 28.22 35.09
C HIS A 105 4.72 28.64 34.00
N GLY A 106 3.67 29.41 34.35
CA GLY A 106 2.73 29.95 33.37
C GLY A 106 1.76 28.93 32.78
N GLY A 107 1.62 27.76 33.43
CA GLY A 107 0.69 26.72 33.00
C GLY A 107 1.26 25.75 31.95
N ILE A 108 0.46 24.73 31.62
CA ILE A 108 0.90 23.61 30.78
C ILE A 108 1.24 24.02 29.34
N ARG A 109 0.69 25.14 28.84
CA ARG A 109 0.98 25.65 27.50
C ARG A 109 2.44 26.08 27.36
N LYS A 110 2.94 26.88 28.31
CA LYS A 110 4.33 27.33 28.32
C LYS A 110 5.31 26.18 28.53
N ILE A 111 4.93 25.19 29.33
CA ILE A 111 5.71 23.95 29.49
C ILE A 111 5.72 23.14 28.17
N ARG A 112 4.60 23.06 27.45
CA ARG A 112 4.52 22.40 26.14
C ARG A 112 5.44 23.06 25.09
N GLU A 113 5.49 24.40 25.06
CA GLU A 113 6.42 25.15 24.21
C GLU A 113 7.89 24.79 24.51
N LEU A 114 8.27 24.70 25.80
CA LEU A 114 9.62 24.31 26.20
C LEU A 114 10.01 22.89 25.76
N TYR A 115 9.03 22.01 25.57
CA TYR A 115 9.23 20.64 25.10
C TYR A 115 9.23 20.53 23.56
N GLY A 116 9.04 21.63 22.83
CA GLY A 116 8.97 21.61 21.35
C GLY A 116 7.73 20.88 20.81
N GLU A 117 6.74 20.64 21.67
CA GLU A 117 5.52 19.93 21.33
C GLU A 117 4.53 20.83 20.60
N LYS A 118 3.94 20.35 19.50
CA LYS A 118 3.04 21.15 18.66
C LYS A 118 1.82 21.64 19.47
N GLU A 119 1.44 22.91 19.28
CA GLU A 119 0.28 23.52 19.93
C GLU A 119 -1.01 22.73 19.65
N LEU A 120 -1.73 22.31 20.70
CA LEU A 120 -3.02 21.64 20.57
C LEU A 120 -4.18 22.57 20.22
N ARG A 121 -4.00 23.87 20.48
CA ARG A 121 -5.01 24.90 20.22
C ARG A 121 -4.29 26.11 19.67
N LYS A 122 -4.50 26.34 18.38
CA LYS A 122 -4.02 27.52 17.69
C LYS A 122 -4.60 28.80 18.34
N PRO A 123 -3.85 29.91 18.35
CA PRO A 123 -4.29 31.16 18.97
C PRO A 123 -5.60 31.68 18.34
N ASP A 124 -6.32 32.51 19.10
CA ASP A 124 -7.54 33.13 18.60
C ASP A 124 -7.22 33.98 17.37
N GLY A 125 -7.90 33.70 16.25
CA GLY A 125 -7.64 34.34 14.97
C GLY A 125 -6.68 33.60 14.03
N TYR A 126 -6.01 32.52 14.47
CA TYR A 126 -5.10 31.75 13.61
C TYR A 126 -5.73 31.34 12.29
N TRP A 127 -6.96 30.81 12.35
CA TRP A 127 -7.70 30.37 11.17
C TRP A 127 -8.25 31.50 10.29
N LYS A 128 -8.18 32.77 10.71
CA LYS A 128 -8.56 33.92 9.86
C LYS A 128 -7.48 34.25 8.84
N ASP A 129 -6.25 33.84 9.11
CA ASP A 129 -5.11 34.04 8.24
C ASP A 129 -5.04 32.91 7.21
N ILE A 130 -4.99 33.27 5.92
CA ILE A 130 -4.94 32.31 4.82
C ILE A 130 -3.61 31.57 4.80
N GLU A 131 -2.49 32.20 5.18
CA GLU A 131 -1.18 31.57 5.19
C GLU A 131 -1.12 30.42 6.21
N ASN A 132 -1.77 30.60 7.36
CA ASN A 132 -1.90 29.56 8.38
C ASN A 132 -2.79 28.40 7.92
N VAL A 133 -3.84 28.68 7.14
CA VAL A 133 -4.67 27.63 6.53
C VAL A 133 -3.85 26.86 5.49
N GLN A 134 -3.08 27.56 4.64
CA GLN A 134 -2.25 26.95 3.62
C GLN A 134 -1.21 26.01 4.24
N LYS A 135 -0.52 26.48 5.30
CA LYS A 135 0.45 25.70 6.07
C LYS A 135 -0.09 24.38 6.62
N GLU A 136 -1.35 24.36 7.07
CA GLU A 136 -1.97 23.14 7.61
C GLU A 136 -2.53 22.24 6.50
N LEU A 137 -2.83 22.81 5.33
CA LEU A 137 -3.40 22.09 4.19
C LEU A 137 -2.31 21.40 3.34
N GLU A 138 -1.13 22.01 3.24
CA GLU A 138 0.01 21.54 2.45
C GLU A 138 0.45 20.10 2.73
N PRO A 139 0.64 19.65 4.00
CA PRO A 139 0.97 18.24 4.26
C PRO A 139 -0.14 17.27 3.82
N ILE A 140 -1.42 17.70 3.83
CA ILE A 140 -2.54 16.88 3.36
C ILE A 140 -2.50 16.78 1.82
N ILE A 141 -2.14 17.87 1.15
CA ILE A 141 -1.97 17.89 -0.32
C ILE A 141 -0.81 16.99 -0.73
N GLU A 142 0.33 17.08 -0.04
CA GLU A 142 1.51 16.26 -0.28
C GLU A 142 1.21 14.77 -0.07
N GLU A 143 0.51 14.42 1.01
CA GLU A 143 0.09 13.03 1.30
C GLU A 143 -0.83 12.46 0.21
N LEU A 144 -1.77 13.26 -0.30
CA LEU A 144 -2.75 12.81 -1.28
C LEU A 144 -2.24 12.88 -2.73
N GLY A 145 -1.18 13.63 -3.00
CA GLY A 145 -0.75 13.99 -4.36
C GLY A 145 -1.79 14.82 -5.13
N ARG A 146 -2.82 15.34 -4.46
CA ARG A 146 -3.90 16.16 -5.03
C ARG A 146 -4.56 17.02 -3.95
N PHE A 147 -5.24 18.07 -4.37
CA PHE A 147 -5.97 18.93 -3.45
C PHE A 147 -7.15 18.19 -2.76
N PRO A 148 -7.26 18.24 -1.42
CA PRO A 148 -8.24 17.47 -0.68
C PRO A 148 -9.69 17.94 -0.91
N THR A 149 -10.63 17.02 -0.76
CA THR A 149 -12.07 17.31 -0.73
C THR A 149 -12.52 17.80 0.65
N THR A 150 -13.69 18.44 0.73
CA THR A 150 -14.27 18.90 2.01
C THR A 150 -14.33 17.79 3.06
N THR A 151 -14.77 16.60 2.66
CA THR A 151 -14.94 15.43 3.54
C THR A 151 -13.59 14.90 4.03
N GLU A 152 -12.57 14.89 3.18
CA GLU A 152 -11.22 14.46 3.56
C GLU A 152 -10.61 15.41 4.61
N ILE A 153 -10.84 16.72 4.49
CA ILE A 153 -10.38 17.70 5.47
C ILE A 153 -11.17 17.58 6.77
N GLU A 154 -12.50 17.52 6.70
CA GLU A 154 -13.35 17.41 7.90
C GLU A 154 -13.03 16.15 8.72
N THR A 155 -12.76 15.04 8.04
CA THR A 155 -12.41 13.77 8.66
C THR A 155 -11.04 13.81 9.33
N ARG A 156 -10.06 14.47 8.72
CA ARG A 156 -8.69 14.59 9.27
C ARG A 156 -8.58 15.67 10.34
N ASP A 157 -9.10 16.86 10.07
CA ASP A 157 -9.05 18.00 10.97
C ASP A 157 -10.33 18.86 10.86
N SER A 158 -11.27 18.57 11.76
CA SER A 158 -12.51 19.33 11.92
C SER A 158 -12.32 20.81 12.22
N ARG A 159 -11.18 21.24 12.78
CA ARG A 159 -10.89 22.66 13.09
C ARG A 159 -10.38 23.39 11.87
N LEU A 160 -9.47 22.77 11.10
CA LEU A 160 -9.06 23.26 9.79
C LEU A 160 -10.27 23.44 8.88
N TYR A 161 -11.13 22.42 8.78
CA TYR A 161 -12.38 22.49 8.03
C TYR A 161 -13.25 23.68 8.47
N ARG A 162 -13.52 23.82 9.78
CA ARG A 162 -14.32 24.93 10.31
C ARG A 162 -13.66 26.29 10.06
N GLY A 163 -12.33 26.38 10.12
CA GLY A 163 -11.57 27.58 9.82
C GLY A 163 -11.74 28.01 8.37
N ILE A 164 -11.53 27.07 7.45
CA ILE A 164 -11.73 27.23 6.00
C ILE A 164 -13.16 27.68 5.69
N HIS A 165 -14.16 26.99 6.25
CA HIS A 165 -15.57 27.31 5.99
C HIS A 165 -15.98 28.66 6.57
N ARG A 166 -15.51 29.01 7.78
CA ARG A 166 -15.94 30.21 8.48
C ARG A 166 -15.29 31.48 7.95
N TYR A 167 -14.01 31.43 7.56
CA TYR A 167 -13.22 32.62 7.28
C TYR A 167 -12.81 32.76 5.81
N HIS A 168 -12.76 31.66 5.06
CA HIS A 168 -12.16 31.66 3.72
C HIS A 168 -13.13 31.21 2.63
N GLY A 169 -14.44 31.26 2.86
CA GLY A 169 -15.45 30.95 1.85
C GLY A 169 -15.56 29.46 1.48
N GLY A 170 -14.94 28.57 2.26
CA GLY A 170 -14.93 27.14 2.02
C GLY A 170 -13.77 26.67 1.14
N ILE A 171 -13.65 25.35 1.00
CA ILE A 171 -12.47 24.73 0.37
C ILE A 171 -12.27 25.13 -1.09
N ARG A 172 -13.37 25.50 -1.78
CA ARG A 172 -13.33 25.95 -3.19
C ARG A 172 -12.62 27.29 -3.35
N GLU A 173 -12.87 28.22 -2.44
CA GLU A 173 -12.20 29.52 -2.46
C GLU A 173 -10.73 29.38 -2.05
N VAL A 174 -10.44 28.57 -1.02
CA VAL A 174 -9.05 28.25 -0.62
C VAL A 174 -8.25 27.64 -1.77
N ARG A 175 -8.86 26.77 -2.57
CA ARG A 175 -8.24 26.16 -3.76
C ARG A 175 -7.77 27.20 -4.79
N LYS A 176 -8.49 28.31 -4.97
CA LYS A 176 -8.10 29.38 -5.91
C LYS A 176 -6.77 30.03 -5.54
N PHE A 177 -6.42 30.11 -4.25
CA PHE A 177 -5.14 30.65 -3.79
C PHE A 177 -3.94 29.80 -4.23
N TYR A 178 -4.16 28.53 -4.54
CA TYR A 178 -3.14 27.63 -5.08
C TYR A 178 -3.07 27.64 -6.61
N GLY A 179 -3.81 28.53 -7.28
CA GLY A 179 -3.92 28.55 -8.74
C GLY A 179 -4.70 27.36 -9.31
N GLU A 180 -5.27 26.52 -8.46
CA GLU A 180 -6.09 25.39 -8.88
C GLU A 180 -7.52 25.86 -9.21
N VAL A 181 -7.97 25.53 -10.42
CA VAL A 181 -9.34 25.77 -10.87
C VAL A 181 -10.26 24.71 -10.26
N ASP A 182 -11.45 25.13 -9.82
CA ASP A 182 -12.52 24.36 -9.18
C ASP A 182 -12.64 22.89 -9.70
N PRO A 183 -12.68 21.86 -8.82
CA PRO A 183 -12.89 20.47 -9.23
C PRO A 183 -14.28 20.26 -9.83
N THR A 184 -15.26 21.10 -9.44
CA THR A 184 -16.49 21.28 -10.20
C THR A 184 -16.20 22.27 -11.31
N LYS A 185 -15.70 21.73 -12.41
CA LYS A 185 -15.55 22.44 -13.67
C LYS A 185 -16.84 23.24 -13.92
N PRO A 186 -16.77 24.60 -14.06
CA PRO A 186 -17.92 25.46 -14.28
C PRO A 186 -18.91 24.89 -15.29
N LYS A 187 -20.19 25.30 -15.24
CA LYS A 187 -21.29 24.77 -16.08
C LYS A 187 -20.97 24.69 -17.58
N ASP A 188 -19.97 25.46 -18.04
CA ASP A 188 -19.51 25.54 -19.42
C ASP A 188 -18.00 25.25 -19.61
N HIS A 189 -17.29 24.79 -18.58
CA HIS A 189 -15.85 24.57 -18.64
C HIS A 189 -15.44 23.61 -19.75
N TRP A 190 -16.22 22.55 -19.94
CA TRP A 190 -16.01 21.59 -21.02
C TRP A 190 -16.53 22.06 -22.37
N LYS A 191 -17.17 23.23 -22.49
CA LYS A 191 -17.47 23.83 -23.80
C LYS A 191 -16.22 24.39 -24.48
N ASP A 192 -15.21 24.76 -23.70
CA ASP A 192 -13.92 25.20 -24.25
C ASP A 192 -13.08 23.98 -24.66
N ILE A 193 -12.71 23.93 -25.93
CA ILE A 193 -11.89 22.85 -26.48
C ILE A 193 -10.53 22.75 -25.80
N ASN A 194 -9.92 23.88 -25.38
CA ASN A 194 -8.61 23.86 -24.72
C ASN A 194 -8.66 23.14 -23.36
N ASN A 195 -9.79 23.22 -22.67
CA ASN A 195 -9.98 22.52 -21.40
C ASN A 195 -10.19 21.01 -21.61
N VAL A 196 -10.91 20.64 -22.68
CA VAL A 196 -10.99 19.24 -23.13
C VAL A 196 -9.60 18.72 -23.45
N GLN A 197 -8.77 19.53 -24.12
CA GLN A 197 -7.42 19.15 -24.49
C GLN A 197 -6.55 18.85 -23.26
N LYS A 198 -6.47 19.79 -22.31
CA LYS A 198 -5.75 19.61 -21.03
C LYS A 198 -6.24 18.42 -20.23
N GLY A 199 -7.53 18.07 -20.34
CA GLY A 199 -8.10 16.88 -19.68
C GLY A 199 -7.70 15.56 -20.34
N LEU A 200 -7.44 15.58 -21.64
CA LEU A 200 -7.06 14.40 -22.42
C LEU A 200 -5.56 14.13 -22.41
N GLU A 201 -4.71 15.16 -22.42
CA GLU A 201 -3.24 15.05 -22.40
C GLU A 201 -2.68 14.01 -21.43
N PRO A 202 -2.99 14.04 -20.11
CA PRO A 202 -2.44 13.06 -19.18
C PRO A 202 -2.91 11.63 -19.49
N ILE A 203 -4.12 11.47 -20.03
CA ILE A 203 -4.65 10.15 -20.43
C ILE A 203 -3.95 9.65 -21.70
N ILE A 204 -3.67 10.56 -22.64
CA ILE A 204 -2.93 10.26 -23.88
C ILE A 204 -1.50 9.87 -23.55
N GLU A 205 -0.83 10.62 -22.66
CA GLU A 205 0.53 10.35 -22.21
C GLU A 205 0.62 9.00 -21.47
N GLU A 206 -0.33 8.70 -20.58
CA GLU A 206 -0.42 7.42 -19.88
C GLU A 206 -0.59 6.23 -20.85
N LEU A 207 -1.46 6.37 -21.85
CA LEU A 207 -1.80 5.28 -22.77
C LEU A 207 -0.84 5.17 -23.96
N GLY A 208 -0.05 6.21 -24.24
CA GLY A 208 0.72 6.34 -25.48
C GLY A 208 -0.16 6.41 -26.75
N ARG A 209 -1.47 6.58 -26.60
CA ARG A 209 -2.47 6.66 -27.68
C ARG A 209 -3.70 7.44 -27.24
N PHE A 210 -4.49 7.92 -28.20
CA PHE A 210 -5.71 8.63 -27.90
C PHE A 210 -6.78 7.71 -27.28
N PRO A 211 -7.38 8.09 -26.14
CA PRO A 211 -8.24 7.21 -25.37
C PRO A 211 -9.59 6.93 -26.05
N THR A 212 -10.18 5.80 -25.69
CA THR A 212 -11.58 5.45 -26.02
C THR A 212 -12.55 6.14 -25.06
N THR A 213 -13.82 6.24 -25.44
CA THR A 213 -14.88 6.80 -24.58
C THR A 213 -14.92 6.16 -23.20
N THR A 214 -14.79 4.83 -23.13
CA THR A 214 -14.82 4.08 -21.86
C THR A 214 -13.59 4.36 -21.01
N GLU A 215 -12.42 4.48 -21.62
CA GLU A 215 -11.18 4.81 -20.91
C GLU A 215 -11.22 6.22 -20.31
N ILE A 216 -11.85 7.16 -21.01
CA ILE A 216 -12.10 8.53 -20.52
C ILE A 216 -13.15 8.51 -19.42
N GLU A 217 -14.27 7.84 -19.62
CA GLU A 217 -15.37 7.77 -18.64
C GLU A 217 -14.90 7.19 -17.30
N THR A 218 -14.10 6.12 -17.36
CA THR A 218 -13.54 5.46 -16.17
C THR A 218 -12.61 6.39 -15.37
N ARG A 219 -11.88 7.27 -16.05
CA ARG A 219 -10.93 8.20 -15.42
C ARG A 219 -11.55 9.55 -15.04
N ASN A 220 -12.47 10.03 -15.87
CA ASN A 220 -13.06 11.35 -15.80
C ASN A 220 -14.42 11.38 -16.52
N SER A 221 -15.47 10.96 -15.80
CA SER A 221 -16.84 10.97 -16.30
C SER A 221 -17.32 12.37 -16.73
N GLY A 222 -16.85 13.43 -16.07
CA GLY A 222 -17.16 14.82 -16.44
C GLY A 222 -16.57 15.22 -17.78
N LEU A 223 -15.32 14.84 -18.07
CA LEU A 223 -14.67 15.03 -19.37
C LEU A 223 -15.43 14.28 -20.47
N CYS A 224 -15.78 13.01 -20.21
CA CYS A 224 -16.55 12.21 -21.15
C CYS A 224 -17.89 12.87 -21.51
N ALA A 225 -18.65 13.30 -20.49
CA ALA A 225 -19.91 14.00 -20.68
C ALA A 225 -19.72 15.33 -21.44
N GLY A 226 -18.68 16.10 -21.11
CA GLY A 226 -18.33 17.35 -21.78
C GLY A 226 -18.03 17.14 -23.27
N ILE A 227 -17.23 16.14 -23.60
CA ILE A 227 -16.90 15.74 -24.97
C ILE A 227 -18.17 15.34 -25.75
N GLN A 228 -19.04 14.53 -25.14
CA GLN A 228 -20.27 14.07 -25.81
C GLN A 228 -21.26 15.21 -26.05
N ILE A 229 -21.51 16.05 -25.04
CA ILE A 229 -22.55 17.08 -25.08
C ILE A 229 -22.10 18.30 -25.88
N CYS A 230 -20.84 18.73 -25.71
CA CYS A 230 -20.39 20.03 -26.21
C CYS A 230 -19.61 19.93 -27.52
N HIS A 231 -18.99 18.78 -27.81
CA HIS A 231 -18.01 18.65 -28.89
C HIS A 231 -18.34 17.53 -29.89
N GLY A 232 -19.58 17.04 -29.93
CA GLY A 232 -20.00 16.04 -30.91
C GLY A 232 -19.42 14.63 -30.67
N GLY A 233 -18.86 14.39 -29.49
CA GLY A 233 -18.28 13.12 -29.10
C GLY A 233 -16.79 12.98 -29.41
N ILE A 234 -16.21 11.88 -28.93
CA ILE A 234 -14.75 11.68 -28.93
C ILE A 234 -14.16 11.65 -30.35
N ARG A 235 -14.96 11.30 -31.35
CA ARG A 235 -14.55 11.25 -32.76
C ARG A 235 -14.25 12.64 -33.32
N GLU A 236 -15.05 13.65 -32.97
CA GLU A 236 -14.85 15.02 -33.46
C GLU A 236 -13.68 15.69 -32.73
N VAL A 237 -13.58 15.50 -31.41
CA VAL A 237 -12.43 15.99 -30.63
C VAL A 237 -11.10 15.41 -31.13
N ARG A 238 -11.09 14.13 -31.52
CA ARG A 238 -9.94 13.48 -32.13
C ARG A 238 -9.50 14.14 -33.44
N LYS A 239 -10.43 14.58 -34.30
CA LYS A 239 -10.10 15.32 -35.55
C LYS A 239 -9.39 16.65 -35.26
N LEU A 240 -9.77 17.33 -34.18
CA LEU A 240 -9.20 18.63 -33.79
C LEU A 240 -7.75 18.53 -33.32
N TYR A 241 -7.34 17.37 -32.83
CA TYR A 241 -5.96 17.08 -32.42
C TYR A 241 -4.99 16.83 -33.58
N GLY A 242 -5.45 16.94 -34.83
CA GLY A 242 -4.65 16.54 -35.98
C GLY A 242 -4.36 15.04 -36.01
N GLU A 243 -4.99 14.26 -35.11
CA GLU A 243 -4.89 12.81 -35.13
C GLU A 243 -5.71 12.25 -36.30
N ILE A 244 -4.92 11.80 -37.26
CA ILE A 244 -5.27 10.86 -38.30
C ILE A 244 -6.15 9.76 -37.70
N ASN A 245 -7.39 9.73 -38.17
CA ASN A 245 -8.29 8.58 -38.21
C ASN A 245 -7.64 7.25 -37.76
N HIS A 246 -8.09 6.68 -36.63
CA HIS A 246 -7.87 5.25 -36.33
C HIS A 246 -8.76 4.33 -37.17
N ASN A 247 -9.65 4.88 -38.00
CA ASN A 247 -9.89 4.20 -39.27
C ASN A 247 -8.58 4.29 -40.02
N LYS A 248 -7.73 3.29 -39.78
CA LYS A 248 -6.56 3.08 -40.59
C LYS A 248 -7.00 3.29 -42.05
N PRO A 249 -6.25 4.07 -42.85
CA PRO A 249 -6.74 4.59 -44.12
C PRO A 249 -7.39 3.48 -44.94
N ASP A 250 -8.44 3.80 -45.70
CA ASP A 250 -9.19 2.80 -46.47
C ASP A 250 -8.23 1.84 -47.19
N GLY A 251 -8.31 0.55 -46.84
CA GLY A 251 -7.40 -0.48 -47.36
C GLY A 251 -6.21 -0.84 -46.47
N HIS A 252 -5.95 -0.16 -45.36
CA HIS A 252 -4.86 -0.51 -44.43
C HIS A 252 -4.96 -1.96 -43.94
N TRP A 253 -6.16 -2.38 -43.54
CA TRP A 253 -6.42 -3.75 -43.11
C TRP A 253 -6.41 -4.75 -44.27
N LYS A 254 -6.45 -4.30 -45.53
CA LYS A 254 -6.29 -5.17 -46.71
C LYS A 254 -4.82 -5.52 -46.96
N ASP A 255 -3.88 -4.78 -46.39
CA ASP A 255 -2.45 -5.08 -46.49
C ASP A 255 -2.02 -6.00 -45.34
N ILE A 256 -1.52 -7.18 -45.70
CA ILE A 256 -1.10 -8.20 -44.73
C ILE A 256 0.07 -7.73 -43.86
N ASN A 257 0.96 -6.87 -44.37
CA ASN A 257 2.10 -6.38 -43.59
C ASN A 257 1.66 -5.52 -42.42
N ASN A 258 0.59 -4.72 -42.61
CA ASN A 258 -0.01 -3.93 -41.54
C ASN A 258 -0.66 -4.82 -40.48
N VAL A 259 -1.36 -5.87 -40.92
CA VAL A 259 -1.93 -6.87 -40.00
C VAL A 259 -0.84 -7.57 -39.19
N GLN A 260 0.26 -7.98 -39.82
CA GLN A 260 1.38 -8.62 -39.14
C GLN A 260 2.04 -7.72 -38.11
N LYS A 261 2.29 -6.45 -38.47
CA LYS A 261 2.89 -5.45 -37.59
C LYS A 261 2.08 -5.19 -36.31
N GLU A 262 0.76 -5.19 -36.43
CA GLU A 262 -0.15 -5.00 -35.28
C GLU A 262 -0.35 -6.29 -34.47
N LEU A 263 -0.13 -7.46 -35.09
CA LEU A 263 -0.30 -8.76 -34.45
C LEU A 263 0.96 -9.23 -33.70
N GLU A 264 2.16 -8.88 -34.17
CA GLU A 264 3.45 -9.19 -33.55
C GLU A 264 3.55 -8.87 -32.06
N PRO A 265 3.25 -7.63 -31.59
CA PRO A 265 3.34 -7.32 -30.17
C PRO A 265 2.35 -8.14 -29.32
N ILE A 266 1.21 -8.54 -29.89
CA ILE A 266 0.22 -9.40 -29.22
C ILE A 266 0.77 -10.83 -29.09
N ILE A 267 1.46 -11.32 -30.12
CA ILE A 267 2.11 -12.64 -30.11
C ILE A 267 3.26 -12.65 -29.08
N GLU A 268 4.10 -11.63 -29.10
CA GLU A 268 5.23 -11.50 -28.18
C GLU A 268 4.78 -11.46 -26.72
N GLU A 269 3.73 -10.68 -26.41
CA GLU A 269 3.16 -10.58 -25.07
C GLU A 269 2.56 -11.92 -24.58
N LEU A 270 1.88 -12.66 -25.47
CA LEU A 270 1.23 -13.91 -25.09
C LEU A 270 2.17 -15.12 -25.10
N GLY A 271 3.34 -14.99 -25.75
CA GLY A 271 4.24 -16.12 -26.04
C GLY A 271 3.61 -17.21 -26.91
N ARG A 272 2.46 -16.93 -27.56
CA ARG A 272 1.72 -17.84 -28.45
C ARG A 272 0.84 -17.05 -29.39
N PHE A 273 0.42 -17.68 -30.49
CA PHE A 273 -0.50 -17.05 -31.43
C PHE A 273 -1.89 -16.78 -30.79
N PRO A 274 -2.41 -15.53 -30.83
CA PRO A 274 -3.65 -15.15 -30.17
C PRO A 274 -4.89 -15.81 -30.78
N THR A 275 -5.95 -15.94 -29.97
CA THR A 275 -7.28 -16.34 -30.42
C THR A 275 -8.07 -15.14 -30.95
N THR A 276 -9.07 -15.37 -31.81
CA THR A 276 -9.97 -14.31 -32.30
C THR A 276 -10.58 -13.48 -31.16
N THR A 277 -10.95 -14.11 -30.05
CA THR A 277 -11.52 -13.43 -28.89
C THR A 277 -10.49 -12.52 -28.20
N GLU A 278 -9.24 -12.95 -28.09
CA GLU A 278 -8.16 -12.15 -27.51
C GLU A 278 -7.84 -10.93 -28.39
N ILE A 279 -7.80 -11.11 -29.71
CA ILE A 279 -7.61 -10.00 -30.67
C ILE A 279 -8.78 -9.04 -30.59
N ARG A 280 -10.03 -9.53 -30.66
CA ARG A 280 -11.23 -8.69 -30.65
C ARG A 280 -11.36 -7.83 -29.39
N LYS A 281 -10.91 -8.34 -28.24
CA LYS A 281 -10.89 -7.59 -26.97
C LYS A 281 -9.88 -6.45 -26.97
N ARG A 282 -8.82 -6.55 -27.77
CA ARG A 282 -7.76 -5.54 -27.87
C ARG A 282 -7.99 -4.56 -29.01
N ASP A 283 -8.25 -5.09 -30.20
CA ASP A 283 -8.50 -4.31 -31.40
C ASP A 283 -9.54 -5.00 -32.30
N SER A 284 -10.75 -4.41 -32.29
CA SER A 284 -11.85 -4.86 -33.14
C SER A 284 -11.61 -4.62 -34.63
N GLY A 285 -10.80 -3.62 -35.01
CA GLY A 285 -10.43 -3.32 -36.38
C GLY A 285 -9.43 -4.33 -36.95
N LEU A 286 -8.43 -4.72 -36.15
CA LEU A 286 -7.51 -5.81 -36.49
C LEU A 286 -8.27 -7.13 -36.66
N CYS A 287 -9.19 -7.44 -35.73
CA CYS A 287 -10.04 -8.63 -35.82
C CYS A 287 -10.87 -8.63 -37.12
N TYR A 288 -11.48 -7.50 -37.47
CA TYR A 288 -12.23 -7.34 -38.71
C TYR A 288 -11.34 -7.50 -39.94
N GLY A 289 -10.16 -6.86 -39.96
CA GLY A 289 -9.21 -6.94 -41.06
C GLY A 289 -8.76 -8.38 -41.36
N ILE A 290 -8.46 -9.13 -40.29
CA ILE A 290 -8.10 -10.55 -40.38
C ILE A 290 -9.27 -11.38 -40.93
N GLU A 291 -10.48 -11.18 -40.42
CA GLU A 291 -11.67 -11.96 -40.84
C GLU A 291 -12.10 -11.64 -42.28
N GLU A 292 -12.14 -10.37 -42.66
CA GLU A 292 -12.69 -9.91 -43.94
C GLU A 292 -11.69 -10.04 -45.10
N TYR A 293 -10.42 -9.70 -44.88
CA TYR A 293 -9.46 -9.53 -45.99
C TYR A 293 -8.42 -10.64 -46.09
N HIS A 294 -8.16 -11.39 -45.01
CA HIS A 294 -7.05 -12.34 -44.95
C HIS A 294 -7.48 -13.78 -44.64
N GLY A 295 -8.75 -14.12 -44.87
CA GLY A 295 -9.26 -15.49 -44.73
C GLY A 295 -9.44 -15.97 -43.28
N GLY A 296 -9.41 -15.04 -42.33
CA GLY A 296 -9.56 -15.31 -40.90
C GLY A 296 -8.26 -15.72 -40.21
N ILE A 297 -8.35 -15.86 -38.89
CA ILE A 297 -7.17 -16.03 -38.02
C ILE A 297 -6.34 -17.27 -38.35
N ARG A 298 -6.96 -18.29 -38.97
CA ARG A 298 -6.29 -19.53 -39.37
C ARG A 298 -5.34 -19.33 -40.55
N GLU A 299 -5.73 -18.58 -41.56
CA GLU A 299 -4.88 -18.32 -42.72
C GLU A 299 -3.74 -17.40 -42.34
N VAL A 300 -4.00 -16.37 -41.52
CA VAL A 300 -2.95 -15.51 -40.97
C VAL A 300 -1.98 -16.31 -40.10
N ARG A 301 -2.45 -17.27 -39.30
CA ARG A 301 -1.58 -18.16 -38.50
C ARG A 301 -0.62 -19.00 -39.36
N LYS A 302 -1.07 -19.50 -40.52
CA LYS A 302 -0.21 -20.27 -41.45
C LYS A 302 0.98 -19.45 -41.96
N LEU A 303 0.81 -18.14 -42.12
CA LEU A 303 1.90 -17.24 -42.56
C LEU A 303 3.06 -17.19 -41.56
N TYR A 304 2.79 -17.47 -40.29
CA TYR A 304 3.80 -17.56 -39.23
C TYR A 304 4.37 -18.98 -39.07
N GLY A 305 4.05 -19.90 -39.98
CA GLY A 305 4.51 -21.29 -39.91
C GLY A 305 3.87 -22.10 -38.77
N GLU A 306 2.90 -21.54 -38.05
CA GLU A 306 2.18 -22.25 -36.99
C GLU A 306 1.07 -23.13 -37.58
N VAL A 307 1.10 -24.41 -37.21
CA VAL A 307 0.07 -25.39 -37.59
C VAL A 307 -1.16 -25.20 -36.69
N ASP A 308 -2.36 -25.24 -37.27
CA ASP A 308 -3.63 -25.01 -36.56
C ASP A 308 -3.71 -25.84 -35.25
N PRO A 309 -3.89 -25.22 -34.07
CA PRO A 309 -4.07 -25.93 -32.80
C PRO A 309 -5.39 -26.71 -32.75
N GLN A 310 -6.34 -26.44 -33.65
CA GLN A 310 -7.49 -27.33 -33.84
C GLN A 310 -7.08 -28.54 -34.68
N LYS A 311 -6.75 -29.59 -33.94
CA LYS A 311 -6.69 -30.97 -34.41
C LYS A 311 -7.96 -31.27 -35.26
N PRO A 312 -7.83 -31.63 -36.55
CA PRO A 312 -8.97 -31.84 -37.43
C PRO A 312 -9.95 -32.89 -36.88
N SER A 313 -11.19 -32.88 -37.38
CA SER A 313 -12.18 -33.89 -36.97
C SER A 313 -11.63 -35.30 -37.17
N GLY A 314 -11.59 -36.09 -36.09
CA GLY A 314 -11.01 -37.42 -36.11
C GLY A 314 -9.50 -37.50 -35.98
N TYR A 315 -8.78 -36.40 -35.71
CA TYR A 315 -7.33 -36.40 -35.45
C TYR A 315 -6.92 -37.42 -34.39
N TRP A 316 -7.72 -37.52 -33.32
CA TRP A 316 -7.51 -38.48 -32.24
C TRP A 316 -7.94 -39.91 -32.55
N LYS A 317 -8.44 -40.21 -33.76
CA LYS A 317 -8.63 -41.60 -34.21
C LYS A 317 -7.30 -42.28 -34.51
N ASN A 318 -6.27 -41.52 -34.87
CA ASN A 318 -4.94 -42.07 -35.14
C ASN A 318 -4.19 -42.30 -33.82
N THR A 319 -3.78 -43.54 -33.57
CA THR A 319 -3.00 -43.94 -32.38
C THR A 319 -1.67 -43.21 -32.28
N GLU A 320 -1.00 -42.90 -33.39
CA GLU A 320 0.26 -42.15 -33.41
C GLU A 320 0.07 -40.71 -32.90
N ASN A 321 -1.07 -40.09 -33.23
CA ASN A 321 -1.39 -38.76 -32.71
C ASN A 321 -1.69 -38.78 -31.21
N VAL A 322 -2.34 -39.83 -30.72
CA VAL A 322 -2.56 -40.05 -29.29
C VAL A 322 -1.23 -40.22 -28.56
N GLN A 323 -0.29 -40.99 -29.13
CA GLN A 323 1.06 -41.13 -28.59
C GLN A 323 1.79 -39.78 -28.52
N LYS A 324 1.83 -39.02 -29.62
CA LYS A 324 2.43 -37.66 -29.65
C LYS A 324 1.82 -36.71 -28.62
N GLY A 325 0.53 -36.86 -28.34
CA GLY A 325 -0.15 -36.08 -27.30
C GLY A 325 0.18 -36.51 -25.87
N LEU A 326 0.52 -37.79 -25.66
CA LEU A 326 0.87 -38.36 -24.36
C LEU A 326 2.36 -38.21 -24.02
N GLU A 327 3.25 -38.26 -25.01
CA GLU A 327 4.71 -38.15 -24.85
C GLU A 327 5.17 -37.00 -23.95
N PRO A 328 4.78 -35.73 -24.18
CA PRO A 328 5.24 -34.64 -23.31
C PRO A 328 4.73 -34.78 -21.87
N ILE A 329 3.55 -35.39 -21.67
CA ILE A 329 3.00 -35.63 -20.34
C ILE A 329 3.74 -36.79 -19.64
N ILE A 330 4.14 -37.82 -20.40
CA ILE A 330 4.91 -38.96 -19.90
C ILE A 330 6.32 -38.50 -19.53
N GLU A 331 6.97 -37.70 -20.38
CA GLU A 331 8.30 -37.14 -20.13
C GLU A 331 8.30 -36.24 -18.89
N GLU A 332 7.30 -35.37 -18.74
CA GLU A 332 7.13 -34.52 -17.56
C GLU A 332 6.92 -35.34 -16.27
N LEU A 333 6.14 -36.43 -16.32
CA LEU A 333 5.80 -37.21 -15.14
C LEU A 333 6.77 -38.34 -14.83
N GLY A 334 7.64 -38.72 -15.78
CA GLY A 334 8.49 -39.91 -15.69
C GLY A 334 7.71 -41.24 -15.63
N ARG A 335 6.39 -41.22 -15.88
CA ARG A 335 5.50 -42.40 -15.83
C ARG A 335 4.28 -42.22 -16.72
N PHE A 336 3.57 -43.31 -16.99
CA PHE A 336 2.31 -43.22 -17.74
C PHE A 336 1.26 -42.41 -16.95
N PRO A 337 0.60 -41.40 -17.58
CA PRO A 337 -0.30 -40.50 -16.88
C PRO A 337 -1.62 -41.18 -16.48
N LYS A 338 -2.24 -40.69 -15.40
CA LYS A 338 -3.61 -41.01 -14.99
C LYS A 338 -4.61 -40.22 -15.82
N ALA A 339 -5.84 -40.74 -15.97
CA ALA A 339 -6.90 -40.09 -16.74
C ALA A 339 -7.20 -38.65 -16.27
N THR A 340 -7.12 -38.39 -14.97
CA THR A 340 -7.31 -37.06 -14.38
C THR A 340 -6.17 -36.08 -14.72
N GLU A 341 -4.95 -36.59 -14.89
CA GLU A 341 -3.76 -35.80 -15.24
C GLU A 341 -3.81 -35.37 -16.72
N ILE A 342 -4.28 -36.27 -17.60
CA ILE A 342 -4.51 -35.97 -19.02
C ILE A 342 -5.65 -34.95 -19.17
N ARG A 343 -6.78 -35.19 -18.52
CA ARG A 343 -7.98 -34.33 -18.64
C ARG A 343 -7.71 -32.88 -18.22
N LYS A 344 -6.83 -32.65 -17.24
CA LYS A 344 -6.43 -31.32 -16.79
C LYS A 344 -5.55 -30.58 -17.79
N ARG A 345 -4.71 -31.30 -18.54
CA ARG A 345 -3.73 -30.73 -19.48
C ARG A 345 -4.28 -30.62 -20.91
N ASP A 346 -4.92 -31.67 -21.41
CA ASP A 346 -5.54 -31.70 -22.74
C ASP A 346 -6.87 -32.47 -22.68
N SER A 347 -7.96 -31.74 -22.48
CA SER A 347 -9.31 -32.31 -22.44
C SER A 347 -9.72 -32.94 -23.78
N GLY A 348 -9.14 -32.48 -24.88
CA GLY A 348 -9.38 -33.02 -26.23
C GLY A 348 -8.73 -34.39 -26.42
N LEU A 349 -7.49 -34.55 -25.96
CA LEU A 349 -6.77 -35.83 -25.92
C LEU A 349 -7.53 -36.86 -25.07
N TYR A 350 -7.92 -36.47 -23.86
CA TYR A 350 -8.71 -37.33 -22.98
C TYR A 350 -10.02 -37.80 -23.65
N ALA A 351 -10.78 -36.87 -24.23
CA ALA A 351 -12.01 -37.19 -24.94
C ALA A 351 -11.76 -38.09 -26.16
N GLY A 352 -10.66 -37.85 -26.90
CA GLY A 352 -10.24 -38.66 -28.04
C GLY A 352 -9.92 -40.11 -27.66
N ILE A 353 -9.18 -40.31 -26.57
CA ILE A 353 -8.87 -41.65 -26.02
C ILE A 353 -10.15 -42.40 -25.66
N GLN A 354 -11.06 -41.76 -24.91
CA GLN A 354 -12.33 -42.40 -24.51
C GLN A 354 -13.22 -42.73 -25.70
N LYS A 355 -13.24 -41.87 -26.72
CA LYS A 355 -14.15 -42.01 -27.86
C LYS A 355 -13.66 -43.01 -28.91
N TYR A 356 -12.34 -43.11 -29.13
CA TYR A 356 -11.79 -43.85 -30.27
C TYR A 356 -10.88 -45.03 -29.89
N HIS A 357 -10.33 -45.04 -28.67
CA HIS A 357 -9.35 -46.04 -28.23
C HIS A 357 -9.83 -46.82 -26.99
N GLY A 358 -11.15 -46.78 -26.74
CA GLY A 358 -11.83 -47.44 -25.62
C GLY A 358 -11.53 -46.77 -24.28
N ASN A 359 -10.35 -47.04 -23.71
CA ASN A 359 -9.93 -46.44 -22.45
C ASN A 359 -8.42 -46.29 -22.33
N LEU A 360 -7.99 -45.57 -21.30
CA LEU A 360 -6.58 -45.27 -21.08
C LEU A 360 -5.72 -46.51 -20.81
N THR A 361 -6.30 -47.57 -20.21
CA THR A 361 -5.61 -48.84 -19.97
C THR A 361 -5.30 -49.55 -21.28
N GLN A 362 -6.21 -49.54 -22.25
CA GLN A 362 -5.98 -50.10 -23.58
C GLN A 362 -4.90 -49.35 -24.34
N VAL A 363 -4.90 -48.02 -24.28
CA VAL A 363 -3.84 -47.19 -24.87
C VAL A 363 -2.48 -47.47 -24.19
N LYS A 364 -2.46 -47.63 -22.86
CA LYS A 364 -1.24 -48.00 -22.11
C LYS A 364 -0.63 -49.32 -22.60
N ILE A 365 -1.47 -50.33 -22.83
CA ILE A 365 -1.04 -51.64 -23.37
C ILE A 365 -0.58 -51.49 -24.82
N GLN A 366 -1.35 -50.80 -25.66
CA GLN A 366 -1.03 -50.58 -27.08
C GLN A 366 0.31 -49.86 -27.28
N LEU A 367 0.68 -48.97 -26.37
CA LEU A 367 1.95 -48.24 -26.41
C LEU A 367 3.11 -48.97 -25.70
N GLY A 368 2.91 -50.20 -25.22
CA GLY A 368 3.95 -51.01 -24.59
C GLY A 368 4.39 -50.55 -23.18
N TYR A 369 3.61 -49.69 -22.53
CA TYR A 369 3.91 -49.20 -21.18
C TYR A 369 3.44 -50.14 -20.06
N ALA A 370 2.69 -51.20 -20.40
CA ALA A 370 2.34 -52.25 -19.45
C ALA A 370 3.56 -53.15 -19.14
N ASP A 371 4.37 -53.45 -20.14
CA ASP A 371 5.55 -54.31 -19.99
C ASP A 371 6.72 -53.57 -19.35
N LYS A 372 6.92 -52.28 -19.70
CA LYS A 372 7.98 -51.43 -19.11
C LYS A 372 7.84 -51.25 -17.60
N GLU A 373 6.62 -51.13 -17.07
CA GLU A 373 6.42 -51.04 -15.61
C GLU A 373 6.76 -52.37 -14.91
N MET A 374 6.49 -53.50 -15.55
CA MET A 374 6.85 -54.82 -15.04
C MET A 374 8.36 -55.09 -15.10
N GLU A 375 9.06 -54.55 -16.10
CA GLU A 375 10.51 -54.65 -16.27
C GLU A 375 11.26 -53.81 -15.22
N VAL A 376 10.82 -52.57 -14.98
CA VAL A 376 11.33 -51.72 -13.88
C VAL A 376 11.06 -52.35 -12.51
N LEU A 377 9.89 -52.97 -12.30
CA LEU A 377 9.59 -53.69 -11.06
C LEU A 377 10.49 -54.92 -10.86
N LYS A 378 10.90 -55.61 -11.93
CA LYS A 378 11.84 -56.72 -11.86
C LYS A 378 13.25 -56.23 -11.51
N GLU A 379 13.74 -55.18 -12.16
CA GLU A 379 15.05 -54.58 -11.85
C GLU A 379 15.13 -54.11 -10.39
N VAL A 380 14.09 -53.42 -9.89
CA VAL A 380 14.04 -52.98 -8.47
C VAL A 380 13.98 -54.16 -7.50
N LEU A 381 13.30 -55.26 -7.86
CA LEU A 381 13.24 -56.46 -7.02
C LEU A 381 14.55 -57.26 -7.05
N GLU A 382 15.29 -57.24 -8.16
CA GLU A 382 16.64 -57.80 -8.25
C GLU A 382 17.63 -56.99 -7.42
N GLU A 383 17.59 -55.66 -7.47
CA GLU A 383 18.42 -54.77 -6.62
C GLU A 383 18.16 -54.93 -5.12
N LEU A 384 16.92 -55.26 -4.73
CA LEU A 384 16.55 -55.53 -3.33
C LEU A 384 16.86 -56.97 -2.88
N GLY A 385 17.12 -57.88 -3.82
CA GLY A 385 17.42 -59.29 -3.55
C GLY A 385 18.91 -59.57 -3.30
N ASP A 386 19.79 -58.68 -3.73
CA ASP A 386 21.26 -58.79 -3.59
C ASP A 386 21.84 -57.91 -2.44
N ALA A 387 20.99 -57.39 -1.55
CA ALA A 387 21.37 -56.53 -0.41
C ALA A 387 21.44 -57.24 0.95
#